data_AF-A0A8I5QJK7-F1
#
_entry.id   AF-A0A8I5QJK7-F1
#
_cell.length_a   1.000
_cell.length_b   1.000
_cell.length_c   1.000
_cell.angle_alpha   90.00
_cell.angle_beta   90.00
_cell.angle_gamma   90.00
#
_symmetry.space_group_name_H-M   'P 1'
#
loop_
_entity.id
_entity.type
_entity.pdbx_description
1 polymer ?
#
loop_
_entity_poly.entity_id
_entity_poly.type
_entity_poly.pdbx_seq_one_letter_code
_entity_poly.pdbx_strand_id
1 'polypeptide(L)'
;LFSPTMPCEGKGSPSPEKPDVEKEVKPPPKEKIEGTLGVLYDQPRHVQYATHFPIPQEESCSHECNQRLVVLFGVGKQRDDARHAIKKITKDILKVLNRKGTAETDQLAPIVPLNPGDLTFLGGEDGQKRRRNRPEAFPTAEDIFAKFQHLSHYDQHQVTAQVSRNVLEQITSFALGMSYHLPLVQHVQFIFDLMEYSLSISGLIDFAIQLLNELSVVEAELLLKSSDLVGSYTTSLCLCIVAVLRHYHACLILNQDQMAQVFEG
;
A
#
# COMPACT_ATOMS: atom_id res chain seq x y z
N LEU A 1 50.57 -3.72 9.08
CA LEU A 1 51.32 -2.49 8.71
C LEU A 1 50.53 -1.84 7.59
N PHE A 2 49.79 -0.74 7.71
CA PHE A 2 49.68 0.33 8.71
C PHE A 2 48.21 0.80 8.74
N SER A 3 47.67 1.04 9.93
CA SER A 3 46.48 1.88 10.12
C SER A 3 46.94 3.27 10.55
N PRO A 4 46.30 4.38 10.13
CA PRO A 4 46.57 5.69 10.70
C PRO A 4 45.79 5.88 12.01
N THR A 5 46.49 6.39 13.02
CA THR A 5 46.02 6.70 14.36
C THR A 5 45.16 7.97 14.37
N MET A 6 43.99 7.92 15.02
CA MET A 6 43.18 9.10 15.35
C MET A 6 43.71 9.77 16.62
N PRO A 7 43.84 11.10 16.69
CA PRO A 7 44.21 11.79 17.93
C PRO A 7 43.01 11.91 18.88
N CYS A 8 43.16 11.34 20.08
CA CYS A 8 42.27 11.58 21.22
C CYS A 8 42.75 12.85 21.96
N GLU A 9 41.95 13.91 21.94
CA GLU A 9 42.03 14.96 22.96
C GLU A 9 40.87 14.77 23.96
N GLY A 10 41.22 14.35 25.17
CA GLY A 10 40.34 14.46 26.32
C GLY A 10 40.74 15.66 27.15
N LYS A 11 39.77 16.51 27.52
CA LYS A 11 39.77 17.32 28.75
C LYS A 11 38.39 17.93 29.00
N GLY A 12 37.75 17.46 30.07
CA GLY A 12 37.05 18.29 31.08
C GLY A 12 35.70 18.92 30.71
N SER A 13 34.63 18.35 31.25
CA SER A 13 33.36 19.05 31.50
C SER A 13 33.55 20.26 32.43
N PRO A 14 32.70 21.30 32.31
CA PRO A 14 31.94 21.69 33.51
C PRO A 14 30.49 22.14 33.23
N SER A 15 29.65 22.03 34.26
CA SER A 15 28.36 22.69 34.46
C SER A 15 28.30 23.12 35.94
N PRO A 16 27.37 23.99 36.41
CA PRO A 16 26.58 25.02 35.72
C PRO A 16 26.63 26.39 36.44
N GLU A 17 26.49 27.52 35.73
CA GLU A 17 26.11 28.81 36.34
C GLU A 17 25.08 29.57 35.47
N LYS A 18 24.07 30.14 36.13
CA LYS A 18 23.09 31.16 35.68
C LYS A 18 23.16 32.31 36.73
N PRO A 19 22.61 33.54 36.55
CA PRO A 19 21.70 34.07 35.50
C PRO A 19 22.03 35.50 34.97
N ASP A 20 21.39 35.95 33.87
CA ASP A 20 20.83 37.32 33.66
C ASP A 20 20.11 37.36 32.28
N VAL A 21 18.76 37.39 32.22
CA VAL A 21 17.84 38.55 32.13
C VAL A 21 17.85 39.30 30.78
N GLU A 22 16.70 39.18 30.11
CA GLU A 22 16.08 40.06 29.11
C GLU A 22 16.63 40.17 27.67
N LYS A 23 15.91 39.53 26.74
CA LYS A 23 15.18 40.23 25.66
C LYS A 23 14.06 39.33 25.11
N GLU A 24 12.81 39.65 25.48
CA GLU A 24 11.62 39.15 24.81
C GLU A 24 11.63 39.59 23.34
N VAL A 25 11.60 38.62 22.42
CA VAL A 25 11.14 38.84 21.04
C VAL A 25 10.06 37.80 20.78
N LYS A 26 8.81 38.25 20.75
CA LYS A 26 7.64 37.46 20.34
C LYS A 26 7.86 36.92 18.91
N PRO A 27 7.66 35.62 18.64
CA PRO A 27 7.53 35.14 17.27
C PRO A 27 6.15 35.52 16.71
N PRO A 28 6.03 35.78 15.40
CA PRO A 28 4.75 36.08 14.76
C PRO A 28 3.84 34.83 14.70
N PRO A 29 2.52 35.01 14.56
CA PRO A 29 1.56 33.93 14.70
C PRO A 29 1.68 32.95 13.53
N LYS A 30 1.88 31.66 13.83
CA LYS A 30 1.87 30.58 12.84
C LYS A 30 0.44 30.40 12.33
N GLU A 31 0.21 30.75 11.06
CA GLU A 31 -0.96 30.31 10.30
C GLU A 31 -0.94 28.78 10.21
N LYS A 32 -2.11 28.19 10.43
CA LYS A 32 -2.36 26.74 10.38
C LYS A 32 -2.26 26.26 8.93
N ILE A 33 -1.06 25.87 8.50
CA ILE A 33 -0.88 25.07 7.29
C ILE A 33 -0.81 23.61 7.72
N GLU A 34 -1.91 22.91 7.44
CA GLU A 34 -2.07 21.47 7.21
C GLU A 34 -1.03 20.54 7.86
N GLY A 35 -1.45 19.96 8.99
CA GLY A 35 -0.68 19.02 9.77
C GLY A 35 -0.45 17.72 9.00
N THR A 36 0.83 17.44 8.72
CA THR A 36 1.54 16.14 8.84
C THR A 36 3.00 16.37 8.42
N LEU A 37 3.23 17.20 7.39
CA LEU A 37 4.57 17.48 6.86
C LEU A 37 5.47 18.30 7.81
N GLY A 38 4.90 19.25 8.54
CA GLY A 38 5.67 20.10 9.47
C GLY A 38 6.34 19.34 10.62
N VAL A 39 5.82 18.16 10.99
CA VAL A 39 6.39 17.32 12.06
C VAL A 39 7.58 16.49 11.54
N LEU A 40 7.57 16.10 10.26
CA LEU A 40 8.67 15.33 9.65
C LEU A 40 9.95 16.14 9.57
N TYR A 41 9.86 17.45 9.27
CA TYR A 41 11.03 18.34 9.19
C TYR A 41 11.65 18.70 10.55
N ASP A 42 10.96 18.42 11.65
CA ASP A 42 11.47 18.64 13.01
C ASP A 42 12.37 17.47 13.49
N GLN A 43 12.36 16.36 12.75
CA GLN A 43 13.17 15.19 13.05
C GLN A 43 14.60 15.34 12.46
N PRO A 44 15.65 14.84 13.13
CA PRO A 44 16.99 14.84 12.55
C PRO A 44 17.04 14.10 11.21
N ARG A 45 17.76 14.65 10.22
CA ARG A 45 17.85 14.10 8.84
C ARG A 45 18.21 12.62 8.79
N HIS A 46 19.10 12.16 9.68
CA HIS A 46 19.51 10.76 9.70
C HIS A 46 18.35 9.82 10.05
N VAL A 47 17.41 10.24 10.89
CA VAL A 47 16.23 9.43 11.21
C VAL A 47 15.24 9.44 10.06
N GLN A 48 15.08 10.57 9.37
CA GLN A 48 14.26 10.64 8.16
C GLN A 48 14.79 9.66 7.09
N TYR A 49 16.10 9.66 6.84
CA TYR A 49 16.71 8.72 5.89
C TYR A 49 16.59 7.26 6.36
N ALA A 50 16.88 6.99 7.62
CA ALA A 50 16.74 5.65 8.17
C ALA A 50 15.29 5.13 8.09
N THR A 51 14.29 6.01 8.19
CA THR A 51 12.85 5.66 8.15
C THR A 51 12.33 5.47 6.72
N HIS A 52 12.68 6.39 5.80
CA HIS A 52 11.99 6.48 4.51
C HIS A 52 12.79 5.94 3.32
N PHE A 53 14.12 5.84 3.41
CA PHE A 53 14.93 5.49 2.24
C PHE A 53 14.61 4.07 1.74
N PRO A 54 14.40 3.84 0.45
CA PRO A 54 14.09 2.50 -0.05
C PRO A 54 15.25 1.53 0.23
N ILE A 55 14.92 0.29 0.63
CA ILE A 55 15.84 -0.86 0.61
C ILE A 55 15.26 -1.84 -0.41
N PRO A 56 16.10 -2.43 -1.29
CA PRO A 56 15.66 -3.48 -2.20
C PRO A 56 14.92 -4.60 -1.44
N GLN A 57 13.83 -5.12 -2.00
CA GLN A 57 12.96 -6.08 -1.34
C GLN A 57 13.35 -7.55 -1.61
N GLU A 58 14.58 -7.76 -2.08
CA GLU A 58 15.13 -9.10 -2.32
C GLU A 58 15.42 -9.82 -1.01
N GLU A 59 15.33 -11.17 -1.01
CA GLU A 59 15.57 -12.01 0.16
C GLU A 59 16.99 -11.79 0.74
N SER A 60 17.95 -11.44 -0.13
CA SER A 60 19.34 -11.07 0.18
C SER A 60 19.44 -9.84 1.09
N CYS A 61 18.45 -8.95 1.09
CA CYS A 61 18.43 -7.70 1.86
C CYS A 61 17.74 -7.82 3.23
N SER A 62 17.32 -9.02 3.64
CA SER A 62 16.66 -9.26 4.94
C SER A 62 17.47 -8.74 6.15
N HIS A 63 18.81 -8.83 6.07
CA HIS A 63 19.71 -8.29 7.08
C HIS A 63 19.64 -6.75 7.18
N GLU A 64 19.56 -6.04 6.05
CA GLU A 64 19.43 -4.57 5.98
C GLU A 64 18.09 -4.11 6.55
N CYS A 65 17.00 -4.82 6.22
CA CYS A 65 15.67 -4.58 6.79
C CYS A 65 15.68 -4.70 8.32
N ASN A 66 16.37 -5.73 8.85
CA ASN A 66 16.48 -5.93 10.29
C ASN A 66 17.37 -4.87 10.95
N GLN A 67 18.49 -4.50 10.33
CA GLN A 67 19.35 -3.41 10.83
C GLN A 67 18.58 -2.09 10.94
N ARG A 68 17.79 -1.73 9.92
CA ARG A 68 16.92 -0.56 9.96
C ARG A 68 16.01 -0.56 11.20
N LEU A 69 15.33 -1.68 11.45
CA LEU A 69 14.44 -1.80 12.60
C LEU A 69 15.19 -1.65 13.92
N VAL A 70 16.39 -2.20 14.03
CA VAL A 70 17.25 -2.06 15.22
C VAL A 70 17.72 -0.62 15.41
N VAL A 71 18.07 0.08 14.33
CA VAL A 71 18.51 1.48 14.39
C VAL A 71 17.35 2.41 14.78
N LEU A 72 16.16 2.19 14.24
CA LEU A 72 15.00 3.05 14.48
C LEU A 72 14.32 2.80 15.83
N PHE A 73 14.25 1.54 16.27
CA PHE A 73 13.42 1.13 17.41
C PHE A 73 14.19 0.37 18.50
N GLY A 74 15.50 0.20 18.33
CA GLY A 74 16.32 -0.60 19.23
C GLY A 74 15.93 -2.08 19.21
N VAL A 75 16.17 -2.75 20.34
CA VAL A 75 15.74 -4.13 20.57
C VAL A 75 14.63 -4.12 21.62
N GLY A 76 13.49 -4.75 21.31
CA GLY A 76 12.38 -4.91 22.26
C GLY A 76 11.03 -4.54 21.66
N LYS A 77 10.09 -4.15 22.53
CA LYS A 77 8.66 -4.03 22.20
C LYS A 77 8.37 -3.07 21.05
N GLN A 78 8.99 -1.88 21.01
CA GLN A 78 8.71 -0.89 19.96
C GLN A 78 9.05 -1.42 18.55
N ARG A 79 10.17 -2.15 18.44
CA ARG A 79 10.58 -2.81 17.20
C ARG A 79 9.55 -3.85 16.77
N ASP A 80 9.08 -4.65 17.71
CA ASP A 80 8.10 -5.69 17.44
C ASP A 80 6.74 -5.06 17.06
N ASP A 81 6.32 -3.99 17.74
CA ASP A 81 5.09 -3.24 17.43
C ASP A 81 5.15 -2.64 16.01
N ALA A 82 6.29 -2.05 15.61
CA ALA A 82 6.50 -1.54 14.25
C ALA A 82 6.37 -2.65 13.19
N ARG A 83 7.02 -3.80 13.42
CA ARG A 83 6.90 -4.96 12.53
C ARG A 83 5.47 -5.51 12.46
N HIS A 84 4.74 -5.49 13.57
CA HIS A 84 3.35 -5.93 13.61
C HIS A 84 2.43 -4.97 12.86
N ALA A 85 2.68 -3.66 12.91
CA ALA A 85 1.89 -2.67 12.18
C ALA A 85 1.94 -2.93 10.67
N ILE A 86 3.14 -3.15 10.11
CA ILE A 86 3.34 -3.45 8.69
C ILE A 86 2.62 -4.76 8.34
N LYS A 87 2.89 -5.84 9.08
CA LYS A 87 2.24 -7.14 8.87
C LYS A 87 0.72 -7.07 8.95
N LYS A 88 0.18 -6.24 9.85
CA LYS A 88 -1.26 -6.06 10.03
C LYS A 88 -1.87 -5.40 8.78
N ILE A 89 -1.27 -4.32 8.30
CA ILE A 89 -1.74 -3.63 7.09
C ILE A 89 -1.64 -4.55 5.87
N THR A 90 -0.52 -5.25 5.67
CA THR A 90 -0.41 -6.23 4.57
C THR A 90 -1.51 -7.28 4.66
N LYS A 91 -1.74 -7.87 5.84
CA LYS A 91 -2.79 -8.88 6.04
C LYS A 91 -4.18 -8.32 5.77
N ASP A 92 -4.46 -7.09 6.18
CA ASP A 92 -5.76 -6.47 5.95
C ASP A 92 -5.99 -6.18 4.46
N ILE A 93 -4.95 -5.75 3.71
CA ILE A 93 -5.02 -5.63 2.24
C ILE A 93 -5.25 -7.01 1.61
N LEU A 94 -4.43 -8.00 1.93
CA LEU A 94 -4.55 -9.36 1.38
C LEU A 94 -5.92 -9.97 1.66
N LYS A 95 -6.51 -9.69 2.82
CA LYS A 95 -7.87 -10.10 3.13
C LYS A 95 -8.91 -9.51 2.18
N VAL A 96 -8.77 -8.24 1.79
CA VAL A 96 -9.65 -7.61 0.80
C VAL A 96 -9.41 -8.22 -0.58
N LEU A 97 -8.15 -8.35 -1.00
CA LEU A 97 -7.78 -8.89 -2.33
C LEU A 97 -8.21 -10.36 -2.50
N ASN A 98 -8.13 -11.16 -1.44
CA ASN A 98 -8.50 -12.58 -1.45
C ASN A 98 -9.98 -12.84 -1.13
N ARG A 99 -10.78 -11.79 -0.90
CA ARG A 99 -12.23 -11.99 -0.85
C ARG A 99 -12.65 -12.45 -2.23
N LYS A 100 -13.10 -13.70 -2.29
CA LYS A 100 -13.80 -14.22 -3.46
C LYS A 100 -14.94 -13.27 -3.71
N GLY A 101 -14.83 -12.47 -4.78
CA GLY A 101 -15.96 -11.74 -5.27
C GLY A 101 -17.03 -12.78 -5.56
N THR A 102 -18.14 -12.73 -4.84
CA THR A 102 -19.41 -13.00 -5.49
C THR A 102 -19.58 -11.91 -6.54
N ALA A 103 -18.82 -12.00 -7.63
CA ALA A 103 -19.26 -11.49 -8.92
C ALA A 103 -20.61 -12.17 -9.16
N GLU A 104 -21.60 -11.43 -9.64
CA GLU A 104 -23.04 -11.72 -9.59
C GLU A 104 -23.76 -11.21 -8.31
N THR A 105 -24.34 -10.00 -8.41
CA THR A 105 -25.44 -9.45 -7.57
C THR A 105 -25.10 -8.60 -6.32
N ASP A 106 -24.30 -7.54 -6.45
CA ASP A 106 -24.41 -6.43 -5.47
C ASP A 106 -24.28 -5.01 -6.07
N GLN A 107 -24.33 -4.89 -7.40
CA GLN A 107 -24.38 -3.59 -8.11
C GLN A 107 -25.68 -3.32 -8.89
N LEU A 108 -26.70 -4.14 -8.66
CA LEU A 108 -28.07 -3.78 -9.02
C LEU A 108 -28.93 -3.97 -7.78
N ALA A 109 -28.95 -2.96 -6.91
CA ALA A 109 -30.20 -2.69 -6.21
C ALA A 109 -31.29 -2.70 -7.29
N PRO A 110 -32.36 -3.49 -7.15
CA PRO A 110 -33.47 -3.37 -8.07
C PRO A 110 -33.90 -1.91 -8.01
N ILE A 111 -33.83 -1.21 -9.13
CA ILE A 111 -34.62 -0.01 -9.33
C ILE A 111 -36.06 -0.49 -9.26
N VAL A 112 -36.58 -0.54 -8.03
CA VAL A 112 -38.01 -0.69 -7.80
C VAL A 112 -38.62 0.54 -8.47
N PRO A 113 -39.56 0.39 -9.42
CA PRO A 113 -40.25 1.55 -9.94
C PRO A 113 -40.95 2.24 -8.75
N LEU A 114 -40.49 3.44 -8.43
CA LEU A 114 -41.19 4.34 -7.52
C LEU A 114 -42.58 4.60 -8.12
N ASN A 115 -43.59 3.87 -7.66
CA ASN A 115 -44.97 4.32 -7.80
C ASN A 115 -45.19 5.44 -6.77
N PRO A 116 -45.56 6.66 -7.19
CA PRO A 116 -45.84 7.75 -6.28
C PRO A 116 -47.27 7.60 -5.76
N GLY A 117 -47.42 6.97 -4.60
CA GLY A 117 -48.71 6.86 -3.94
C GLY A 117 -48.76 5.71 -2.95
N ASP A 118 -48.20 5.92 -1.76
CA ASP A 118 -48.92 5.63 -0.51
C ASP A 118 -48.08 6.07 0.69
N LEU A 119 -48.43 7.26 1.16
CA LEU A 119 -47.95 7.88 2.38
C LEU A 119 -48.94 7.47 3.48
N THR A 120 -48.69 6.35 4.15
CA THR A 120 -49.44 5.98 5.36
C THR A 120 -48.52 5.49 6.47
N PHE A 121 -48.16 6.47 7.31
CA PHE A 121 -48.11 6.39 8.77
C PHE A 121 -48.74 5.14 9.39
N LEU A 122 -47.93 4.36 10.12
CA LEU A 122 -48.19 3.71 11.43
C LEU A 122 -46.80 3.28 11.95
N GLY A 123 -46.25 3.72 13.08
CA GLY A 123 -46.82 3.84 14.42
C GLY A 123 -46.61 2.51 15.17
N GLY A 124 -45.57 2.40 16.00
CA GLY A 124 -45.32 1.20 16.81
C GLY A 124 -43.97 1.20 17.53
N GLU A 125 -43.95 1.78 18.73
CA GLU A 125 -42.88 1.70 19.72
C GLU A 125 -42.75 0.27 20.26
N ASP A 126 -41.53 -0.23 20.43
CA ASP A 126 -41.19 -1.10 21.57
C ASP A 126 -39.67 -1.13 21.79
N GLY A 127 -39.28 -0.63 22.95
CA GLY A 127 -37.89 -0.59 23.39
C GLY A 127 -37.40 -1.94 23.88
N GLN A 128 -36.28 -2.40 23.33
CA GLN A 128 -35.42 -3.35 24.03
C GLN A 128 -33.94 -3.02 23.79
N LYS A 129 -33.28 -2.62 24.88
CA LYS A 129 -31.83 -2.46 25.03
C LYS A 129 -31.12 -3.78 24.67
N ARG A 130 -30.82 -4.00 23.39
CA ARG A 130 -29.72 -4.89 23.01
C ARG A 130 -28.48 -4.04 22.80
N ARG A 131 -27.55 -4.13 23.75
CA ARG A 131 -26.13 -3.85 23.48
C ARG A 131 -25.71 -4.74 22.32
N ARG A 132 -25.88 -4.25 21.10
CA ARG A 132 -25.33 -4.87 19.91
C ARG A 132 -23.84 -4.60 19.99
N ASN A 133 -23.09 -5.57 20.52
CA ASN A 133 -21.67 -5.68 20.21
C ASN A 133 -21.59 -5.55 18.70
N ARG A 134 -21.13 -4.39 18.25
CA ARG A 134 -20.86 -4.12 16.84
C ARG A 134 -19.82 -5.19 16.48
N PRO A 135 -20.10 -6.17 15.59
CA PRO A 135 -19.00 -6.92 15.01
C PRO A 135 -18.09 -5.85 14.42
N GLU A 136 -16.81 -5.83 14.80
CA GLU A 136 -15.84 -4.89 14.22
C GLU A 136 -16.03 -4.96 12.71
N ALA A 137 -16.59 -3.88 12.15
CA ALA A 137 -16.87 -3.83 10.73
C ALA A 137 -15.52 -4.07 10.05
N PHE A 138 -15.51 -5.02 9.10
CA PHE A 138 -14.30 -5.30 8.37
C PHE A 138 -13.77 -3.99 7.79
N PRO A 139 -12.47 -3.69 7.95
CA PRO A 139 -11.94 -2.42 7.48
C PRO A 139 -12.18 -2.33 5.98
N THR A 140 -12.75 -1.21 5.54
CA THR A 140 -13.03 -0.92 4.13
C THR A 140 -11.71 -0.70 3.38
N ALA A 141 -11.74 -0.75 2.04
CA ALA A 141 -10.54 -0.48 1.24
C ALA A 141 -9.99 0.93 1.54
N GLU A 142 -10.90 1.89 1.76
CA GLU A 142 -10.61 3.26 2.15
C GLU A 142 -9.96 3.35 3.53
N ASP A 143 -10.47 2.62 4.54
CA ASP A 143 -9.86 2.58 5.88
C ASP A 143 -8.45 1.97 5.85
N ILE A 144 -8.25 0.97 5.00
CA ILE A 144 -6.95 0.31 4.82
C ILE A 144 -5.99 1.25 4.11
N PHE A 145 -6.46 1.93 3.06
CA PHE A 145 -5.68 2.92 2.33
C PHE A 145 -5.25 4.06 3.26
N ALA A 146 -6.17 4.60 4.07
CA ALA A 146 -5.84 5.62 5.06
C ALA A 146 -4.74 5.15 6.04
N LYS A 147 -4.77 3.91 6.53
CA LYS A 147 -3.70 3.37 7.37
C LYS A 147 -2.38 3.19 6.61
N PHE A 148 -2.44 2.76 5.36
CA PHE A 148 -1.29 2.62 4.49
C PHE A 148 -0.60 3.97 4.24
N GLN A 149 -1.35 5.06 4.10
CA GLN A 149 -0.81 6.40 3.92
C GLN A 149 0.07 6.87 5.09
N HIS A 150 -0.13 6.34 6.29
CA HIS A 150 0.65 6.68 7.48
C HIS A 150 1.93 5.84 7.64
N LEU A 151 2.15 4.85 6.77
CA LEU A 151 3.39 4.08 6.76
C LEU A 151 4.56 4.91 6.22
N SER A 152 5.78 4.54 6.60
CA SER A 152 6.97 5.10 5.96
C SER A 152 7.01 4.74 4.48
N HIS A 153 7.71 5.53 3.66
CA HIS A 153 7.84 5.27 2.23
C HIS A 153 8.46 3.88 1.96
N TYR A 154 9.40 3.45 2.80
CA TYR A 154 9.94 2.10 2.76
C TYR A 154 8.91 1.03 3.08
N ASP A 155 8.13 1.20 4.15
CA ASP A 155 7.12 0.22 4.56
C ASP A 155 6.00 0.13 3.52
N GLN A 156 5.64 1.26 2.89
CA GLN A 156 4.71 1.28 1.77
C GLN A 156 5.21 0.41 0.62
N HIS A 157 6.48 0.58 0.20
CA HIS A 157 7.09 -0.25 -0.84
C HIS A 157 7.11 -1.74 -0.47
N GLN A 158 7.41 -2.07 0.79
CA GLN A 158 7.40 -3.44 1.28
C GLN A 158 5.99 -4.05 1.19
N VAL A 159 4.98 -3.32 1.64
CA VAL A 159 3.57 -3.76 1.59
C VAL A 159 3.14 -3.96 0.14
N THR A 160 3.37 -2.98 -0.73
CA THR A 160 2.97 -3.05 -2.14
C THR A 160 3.63 -4.21 -2.88
N ALA A 161 4.93 -4.44 -2.63
CA ALA A 161 5.65 -5.54 -3.26
C ALA A 161 5.12 -6.91 -2.82
N GLN A 162 4.67 -7.04 -1.56
CA GLN A 162 4.10 -8.28 -1.08
C GLN A 162 2.70 -8.55 -1.65
N VAL A 163 1.85 -7.53 -1.73
CA VAL A 163 0.46 -7.70 -2.22
C VAL A 163 0.41 -7.89 -3.73
N SER A 164 1.28 -7.22 -4.50
CA SER A 164 1.39 -7.42 -5.95
C SER A 164 1.86 -8.83 -6.29
N ARG A 165 2.91 -9.32 -5.62
CA ARG A 165 3.37 -10.71 -5.76
C ARG A 165 2.26 -11.72 -5.49
N ASN A 166 1.48 -11.53 -4.44
CA ASN A 166 0.39 -12.46 -4.12
C ASN A 166 -0.70 -12.50 -5.20
N VAL A 167 -1.05 -11.35 -5.79
CA VAL A 167 -2.04 -11.29 -6.87
C VAL A 167 -1.50 -11.88 -8.16
N LEU A 168 -0.22 -11.63 -8.47
CA LEU A 168 0.43 -12.25 -9.61
C LEU A 168 0.47 -13.78 -9.47
N GLU A 169 0.89 -14.30 -8.32
CA GLU A 169 0.89 -15.74 -8.04
C GLU A 169 -0.50 -16.36 -8.20
N GLN A 170 -1.57 -15.66 -7.84
CA GLN A 170 -2.94 -16.12 -8.06
C GLN A 170 -3.28 -16.21 -9.56
N ILE A 171 -2.90 -15.19 -10.33
CA ILE A 171 -3.12 -15.15 -11.78
C ILE A 171 -2.32 -16.24 -12.47
N THR A 172 -1.02 -16.37 -12.18
CA THR A 172 -0.18 -17.44 -12.73
C THR A 172 -0.68 -18.82 -12.31
N SER A 173 -1.14 -18.99 -11.07
CA SER A 173 -1.74 -20.27 -10.63
C SER A 173 -3.02 -20.62 -11.39
N PHE A 174 -3.83 -19.62 -11.75
CA PHE A 174 -4.97 -19.80 -12.62
C PHE A 174 -4.53 -20.15 -14.05
N ALA A 175 -3.58 -19.41 -14.62
CA ALA A 175 -3.04 -19.63 -15.96
C ALA A 175 -2.45 -21.04 -16.14
N LEU A 176 -1.84 -21.59 -15.07
CA LEU A 176 -1.32 -22.97 -15.03
C LEU A 176 -2.40 -24.04 -14.76
N GLY A 177 -3.67 -23.66 -14.65
CA GLY A 177 -4.79 -24.56 -14.35
C GLY A 177 -4.78 -25.11 -12.91
N MET A 178 -3.93 -24.59 -12.02
CA MET A 178 -3.82 -25.02 -10.61
C MET A 178 -4.89 -24.37 -9.71
N SER A 179 -5.58 -23.34 -10.20
CA SER A 179 -6.63 -22.60 -9.48
C SER A 179 -7.83 -22.33 -10.39
N TYR A 180 -9.00 -22.16 -9.77
CA TYR A 180 -10.24 -21.71 -10.42
C TYR A 180 -10.63 -20.27 -10.04
N HIS A 181 -9.77 -19.59 -9.30
CA HIS A 181 -10.05 -18.26 -8.77
C HIS A 181 -9.10 -17.24 -9.37
N LEU A 182 -9.68 -16.22 -10.00
CA LEU A 182 -9.01 -15.01 -10.43
C LEU A 182 -9.29 -13.87 -9.43
N PRO A 183 -8.34 -12.96 -9.22
CA PRO A 183 -8.60 -11.71 -8.52
C PRO A 183 -9.59 -10.85 -9.32
N LEU A 184 -10.36 -10.01 -8.65
CA LEU A 184 -11.22 -9.05 -9.35
C LEU A 184 -10.38 -7.94 -9.98
N VAL A 185 -10.83 -7.37 -11.10
CA VAL A 185 -10.16 -6.22 -11.75
C VAL A 185 -9.98 -5.06 -10.76
N GLN A 186 -10.99 -4.78 -9.94
CA GLN A 186 -10.93 -3.76 -8.89
C GLN A 186 -9.82 -4.01 -7.85
N HIS A 187 -9.46 -5.28 -7.59
CA HIS A 187 -8.37 -5.62 -6.67
C HIS A 187 -7.01 -5.30 -7.29
N VAL A 188 -6.87 -5.50 -8.60
CA VAL A 188 -5.65 -5.12 -9.33
C VAL A 188 -5.52 -3.60 -9.42
N GLN A 189 -6.62 -2.89 -9.72
CA GLN A 189 -6.65 -1.43 -9.72
C GLN A 189 -6.28 -0.85 -8.34
N PHE A 190 -6.81 -1.42 -7.26
CA PHE A 190 -6.43 -1.00 -5.91
C PHE A 190 -4.93 -1.16 -5.63
N ILE A 191 -4.27 -2.19 -6.19
CA ILE A 191 -2.82 -2.33 -6.09
C ILE A 191 -2.11 -1.24 -6.89
N PHE A 192 -2.58 -0.91 -8.09
CA PHE A 192 -2.04 0.22 -8.85
C PHE A 192 -2.13 1.53 -8.05
N ASP A 193 -3.27 1.81 -7.41
CA ASP A 193 -3.45 3.01 -6.58
C ASP A 193 -2.46 3.04 -5.40
N LEU A 194 -2.23 1.90 -4.73
CA LEU A 194 -1.26 1.80 -3.64
C LEU A 194 0.19 2.04 -4.13
N MET A 195 0.54 1.49 -5.29
CA MET A 195 1.87 1.64 -5.89
C MET A 195 2.10 3.06 -6.41
N GLU A 196 1.09 3.68 -6.99
CA GLU A 196 1.12 5.08 -7.43
C GLU A 196 1.24 6.03 -6.23
N TYR A 197 0.44 5.86 -5.18
CA TYR A 197 0.54 6.66 -3.97
C TYR A 197 1.92 6.55 -3.31
N SER A 198 2.47 5.33 -3.27
CA SER A 198 3.79 5.11 -2.69
C SER A 198 4.95 5.51 -3.60
N LEU A 199 4.68 6.03 -4.81
CA LEU A 199 5.68 6.39 -5.82
C LEU A 199 6.58 5.20 -6.24
N SER A 200 6.07 3.97 -6.11
CA SER A 200 6.76 2.74 -6.52
C SER A 200 6.62 2.53 -8.04
N ILE A 201 7.06 3.52 -8.83
CA ILE A 201 6.78 3.57 -10.28
C ILE A 201 7.47 2.42 -11.03
N SER A 202 8.72 2.10 -10.69
CA SER A 202 9.41 0.96 -11.29
C SER A 202 8.65 -0.34 -11.01
N GLY A 203 8.31 -0.56 -9.74
CA GLY A 203 7.55 -1.76 -9.35
C GLY A 203 6.17 -1.82 -10.01
N LEU A 204 5.52 -0.68 -10.20
CA LEU A 204 4.22 -0.58 -10.86
C LEU A 204 4.32 -1.00 -12.33
N ILE A 205 5.33 -0.49 -13.03
CA ILE A 205 5.62 -0.86 -14.42
C ILE A 205 5.95 -2.36 -14.51
N ASP A 206 6.84 -2.85 -13.65
CA ASP A 206 7.23 -4.26 -13.61
C ASP A 206 6.03 -5.19 -13.38
N PHE A 207 5.15 -4.81 -12.45
CA PHE A 207 3.94 -5.56 -12.17
C PHE A 207 2.95 -5.52 -13.34
N ALA A 208 2.78 -4.36 -13.97
CA ALA A 208 1.91 -4.21 -15.15
C ALA A 208 2.39 -5.07 -16.34
N ILE A 209 3.71 -5.14 -16.58
CA ILE A 209 4.32 -5.99 -17.60
C ILE A 209 4.09 -7.47 -17.29
N GLN A 210 4.33 -7.89 -16.05
CA GLN A 210 4.11 -9.28 -15.63
C GLN A 210 2.65 -9.68 -15.80
N LEU A 211 1.69 -8.80 -15.46
CA LEU A 211 0.27 -9.05 -15.71
C LEU A 211 -0.05 -9.17 -17.20
N LEU A 212 0.52 -8.28 -18.03
CA LEU A 212 0.33 -8.28 -19.48
C LEU A 212 0.74 -9.62 -20.10
N ASN A 213 1.90 -10.13 -19.72
CA ASN A 213 2.46 -11.40 -20.22
C ASN A 213 1.58 -12.62 -19.89
N GLU A 214 0.83 -12.57 -18.78
CA GLU A 214 -0.08 -13.65 -18.37
C GLU A 214 -1.44 -13.58 -19.07
N LEU A 215 -1.85 -12.44 -19.63
CA LEU A 215 -3.21 -12.24 -20.15
C LEU A 215 -3.60 -13.23 -21.23
N SER A 216 -2.69 -13.53 -22.16
CA SER A 216 -2.96 -14.44 -23.28
C SER A 216 -3.23 -15.87 -22.79
N VAL A 217 -2.49 -16.33 -21.78
CA VAL A 217 -2.65 -17.65 -21.18
C VAL A 217 -3.92 -17.71 -20.32
N VAL A 218 -4.20 -16.65 -19.55
CA VAL A 218 -5.43 -16.52 -18.77
C VAL A 218 -6.67 -16.57 -19.66
N GLU A 219 -6.65 -15.91 -20.82
CA GLU A 219 -7.76 -15.94 -21.78
C GLU A 219 -7.99 -17.36 -22.33
N ALA A 220 -6.91 -18.05 -22.69
CA ALA A 220 -6.98 -19.44 -23.17
C ALA A 220 -7.57 -20.38 -22.11
N GLU A 221 -7.17 -20.21 -20.85
CA GLU A 221 -7.70 -21.02 -19.74
C GLU A 221 -9.17 -20.68 -19.43
N LEU A 222 -9.58 -19.40 -19.51
CA LEU A 222 -10.97 -18.99 -19.38
C LEU A 222 -11.86 -19.63 -20.46
N LEU A 223 -11.37 -19.67 -21.70
CA LEU A 223 -12.04 -20.35 -22.82
C LEU A 223 -12.17 -21.85 -22.57
N LEU A 224 -11.09 -22.49 -22.12
CA LEU A 224 -11.09 -23.92 -21.80
C LEU A 224 -12.10 -24.26 -20.70
N LYS A 225 -12.22 -23.39 -19.68
CA LYS A 225 -13.19 -23.55 -18.59
C LYS A 225 -14.61 -23.07 -18.92
N SER A 226 -14.85 -22.55 -20.13
CA SER A 226 -16.15 -21.99 -20.56
C SER A 226 -16.69 -20.94 -19.58
N SER A 227 -15.81 -20.04 -19.10
CA SER A 227 -16.18 -19.01 -18.14
C SER A 227 -16.90 -17.83 -18.82
N ASP A 228 -17.87 -17.23 -18.13
CA ASP A 228 -18.53 -15.97 -18.58
C ASP A 228 -17.57 -14.76 -18.56
N LEU A 229 -16.39 -14.90 -17.95
CA LEU A 229 -15.36 -13.87 -17.88
C LEU A 229 -14.48 -13.80 -19.14
N VAL A 230 -14.62 -14.74 -20.08
CA VAL A 230 -13.93 -14.74 -21.37
C VAL A 230 -14.10 -13.39 -22.07
N GLY A 231 -12.99 -12.82 -22.54
CA GLY A 231 -12.94 -11.52 -23.22
C GLY A 231 -13.21 -10.32 -22.31
N SER A 232 -14.10 -10.40 -21.33
CA SER A 232 -14.47 -9.26 -20.47
C SER A 232 -13.39 -8.97 -19.43
N TYR A 233 -12.85 -9.99 -18.77
CA TYR A 233 -11.86 -9.85 -17.72
C TYR A 233 -10.51 -9.37 -18.27
N THR A 234 -9.98 -10.05 -19.28
CA THR A 234 -8.67 -9.74 -19.88
C THR A 234 -8.68 -8.41 -20.60
N THR A 235 -9.77 -8.04 -21.30
CA THR A 235 -9.90 -6.70 -21.91
C THR A 235 -9.91 -5.61 -20.85
N SER A 236 -10.67 -5.78 -19.77
CA SER A 236 -10.74 -4.78 -18.69
C SER A 236 -9.38 -4.59 -18.01
N LEU A 237 -8.67 -5.69 -17.74
CA LEU A 237 -7.35 -5.66 -17.14
C LEU A 237 -6.31 -5.05 -18.10
N CYS A 238 -6.37 -5.38 -19.39
CA CYS A 238 -5.52 -4.80 -20.44
C CYS A 238 -5.70 -3.27 -20.52
N LEU A 239 -6.94 -2.77 -20.48
CA LEU A 239 -7.20 -1.32 -20.47
C LEU A 239 -6.57 -0.63 -19.25
N CYS A 240 -6.62 -1.27 -18.07
CA CYS A 240 -5.98 -0.73 -16.88
C CYS A 240 -4.45 -0.69 -17.03
N ILE A 241 -3.85 -1.77 -17.55
CA ILE A 241 -2.40 -1.87 -17.80
C ILE A 241 -1.95 -0.82 -18.81
N VAL A 242 -2.63 -0.71 -19.95
CA VAL A 242 -2.30 0.28 -21.00
C VAL A 242 -2.41 1.70 -20.46
N ALA A 243 -3.39 2.00 -19.60
CA ALA A 243 -3.51 3.31 -18.97
C ALA A 243 -2.28 3.64 -18.10
N VAL A 244 -1.83 2.68 -17.27
CA VAL A 244 -0.62 2.84 -16.44
C VAL A 244 0.63 3.03 -17.29
N LEU A 245 0.86 2.16 -18.28
CA LEU A 245 2.04 2.21 -19.15
C LEU A 245 2.08 3.51 -19.97
N ARG A 246 0.93 3.98 -20.44
CA ARG A 246 0.82 5.26 -21.15
C ARG A 246 1.12 6.43 -20.22
N HIS A 247 0.62 6.40 -18.98
CA HIS A 247 0.84 7.47 -18.01
C HIS A 247 2.33 7.60 -17.64
N TYR A 248 3.02 6.47 -17.43
CA TYR A 248 4.45 6.44 -17.08
C TYR A 248 5.39 6.15 -18.26
N HIS A 249 4.95 6.43 -19.48
CA HIS A 249 5.71 6.15 -20.71
C HIS A 249 7.11 6.79 -20.71
N ALA A 250 7.25 7.99 -20.13
CA ALA A 250 8.55 8.65 -20.00
C ALA A 250 9.55 7.85 -19.13
N CYS A 251 9.06 7.23 -18.05
CA CYS A 251 9.88 6.36 -17.20
C CYS A 251 10.19 5.04 -17.89
N LEU A 252 9.22 4.48 -18.62
CA LEU A 252 9.39 3.26 -19.41
C LEU A 252 10.48 3.43 -20.49
N ILE A 253 10.56 4.59 -21.15
CA ILE A 253 11.59 4.85 -22.17
C ILE A 253 13.01 4.80 -21.62
N LEU A 254 13.20 5.16 -20.35
CA LEU A 254 14.51 5.18 -19.72
C LEU A 254 15.04 3.77 -19.42
N ASN A 255 14.16 2.75 -19.40
CA ASN A 255 14.50 1.35 -19.19
C ASN A 255 14.22 0.53 -20.46
N GLN A 256 15.23 0.41 -21.34
CA GLN A 256 15.09 -0.28 -22.63
C GLN A 256 14.66 -1.75 -22.48
N ASP A 257 15.10 -2.45 -21.43
CA ASP A 257 14.74 -3.85 -21.19
C ASP A 257 13.25 -4.01 -20.85
N GLN A 258 12.70 -3.14 -19.99
CA GLN A 258 11.27 -3.12 -19.65
C GLN A 258 10.43 -2.76 -20.88
N MET A 259 10.89 -1.81 -21.70
CA MET A 259 10.21 -1.44 -22.94
C MET A 259 10.11 -2.63 -23.90
N ALA A 260 11.18 -3.41 -24.08
CA ALA A 260 11.16 -4.57 -24.96
C ALA A 260 10.11 -5.60 -24.53
N GLN A 261 10.04 -5.91 -23.23
CA GLN A 261 9.07 -6.86 -22.67
C GLN A 261 7.61 -6.44 -22.88
N VAL A 262 7.30 -5.14 -22.83
CA VAL A 262 5.94 -4.63 -23.10
C VAL A 262 5.46 -4.98 -24.52
N PHE A 263 6.37 -5.01 -25.51
CA PHE A 263 6.02 -5.31 -26.90
C PHE A 263 6.09 -6.81 -27.24
N GLU A 264 6.62 -7.62 -26.34
CA GLU A 264 6.67 -9.08 -26.48
C GLU A 264 5.45 -9.79 -25.86
N GLY A 265 4.81 -9.17 -24.86
CA GLY A 265 3.58 -9.66 -24.21
C GLY A 265 2.30 -9.34 -24.98
#